data_AF-A0A534NPQ6-F1
#
_entry.id   AF-A0A534NPQ6-F1
#
_cell.length_a   1.000
_cell.length_b   1.000
_cell.length_c   1.000
_cell.angle_alpha   90.00
_cell.angle_beta   90.00
_cell.angle_gamma   90.00
#
_symmetry.space_group_name_H-M   'P 1'
#
loop_
_entity.id
_entity.type
_entity.pdbx_description
1 polymer ?
#
loop_
_entity_poly.entity_id
_entity_poly.type
_entity_poly.pdbx_seq_one_letter_code
_entity_poly.pdbx_strand_id
1 'polypeptide(L)'
;MQARAALPAPEAGTAAQCARHARNAAAAACERCGAFMCTLCRVKSDGLVLCAGCFDRLRAEGSLASARTTFRSWRTLGLHLSVLGLPLITFGVFIGPASIYASVRGIAQGRKDGDEGGLAGPILSLILGILVTGGGIFFALTMAGAFRPPGARR
;
A
#
# COMPACT_ATOMS: atom_id res chain seq x y z
N MET A 1 9.77 0.66 -21.33
CA MET A 1 8.56 -0.16 -21.52
C MET A 1 8.72 -0.89 -22.84
N GLN A 2 9.20 -2.15 -22.81
CA GLN A 2 9.35 -2.93 -24.04
C GLN A 2 8.04 -3.64 -24.34
N ALA A 3 7.44 -3.33 -25.48
CA ALA A 3 6.29 -4.06 -26.01
C ALA A 3 6.74 -5.48 -26.37
N ARG A 4 6.24 -6.47 -25.63
CA ARG A 4 6.43 -7.88 -25.98
C ARG A 4 5.35 -8.29 -26.97
N ALA A 5 5.79 -8.87 -28.09
CA ALA A 5 4.94 -9.36 -29.16
C ALA A 5 3.94 -10.41 -28.62
N ALA A 6 2.68 -10.27 -29.03
CA ALA A 6 1.67 -11.28 -28.82
C ALA A 6 2.10 -12.57 -29.53
N LEU A 7 2.16 -13.69 -28.79
CA LEU A 7 2.42 -15.00 -29.38
C LEU A 7 1.29 -15.35 -30.37
N PRO A 8 1.62 -15.91 -31.55
CA PRO A 8 0.63 -16.28 -32.55
C PRO A 8 -0.34 -17.35 -32.00
N ALA A 9 -1.59 -17.27 -32.46
CA ALA A 9 -2.61 -18.27 -32.16
C ALA A 9 -2.20 -19.64 -32.77
N PRO A 10 -2.49 -20.76 -32.08
CA PRO A 10 -2.11 -22.08 -32.56
C PRO A 10 -2.84 -22.44 -33.88
N GLU A 11 -2.09 -22.88 -34.88
CA GLU A 11 -2.61 -23.33 -36.18
C GLU A 11 -3.34 -24.69 -36.08
N ALA A 12 -4.32 -24.86 -36.96
CA ALA A 12 -5.31 -25.94 -36.92
C ALA A 12 -4.73 -27.32 -37.28
N GLY A 13 -4.23 -28.03 -36.28
CA GLY A 13 -4.07 -29.48 -36.28
C GLY A 13 -4.41 -29.97 -34.87
N THR A 14 -5.58 -30.62 -34.70
CA THR A 14 -6.20 -30.95 -33.40
C THR A 14 -6.18 -29.77 -32.42
N ALA A 15 -7.25 -28.96 -32.37
CA ALA A 15 -7.34 -27.82 -31.45
C ALA A 15 -6.84 -28.22 -30.05
N ALA A 16 -5.69 -27.65 -29.65
CA ALA A 16 -5.03 -27.99 -28.40
C ALA A 16 -6.05 -27.88 -27.26
N GLN A 17 -6.09 -28.86 -26.36
CA GLN A 17 -7.03 -28.84 -25.24
C GLN A 17 -6.44 -28.09 -24.05
N CYS A 18 -7.30 -27.54 -23.21
CA CYS A 18 -6.86 -26.97 -21.95
C CYS A 18 -6.25 -28.06 -21.05
N ALA A 19 -5.07 -27.77 -20.48
CA ALA A 19 -4.36 -28.69 -19.58
C ALA A 19 -5.15 -29.07 -18.31
N ARG A 20 -6.16 -28.27 -17.92
CA ARG A 20 -7.02 -28.52 -16.74
C ARG A 20 -8.43 -28.99 -17.08
N HIS A 21 -8.91 -28.72 -18.29
CA HIS A 21 -10.30 -28.97 -18.68
C HIS A 21 -10.33 -29.63 -20.05
N ALA A 22 -10.36 -30.96 -20.08
CA ALA A 22 -10.27 -31.75 -21.31
C ALA A 22 -11.39 -31.45 -22.34
N ARG A 23 -12.56 -30.96 -21.89
CA ARG A 23 -13.67 -30.60 -22.78
C ARG A 23 -13.57 -29.20 -23.39
N ASN A 24 -12.57 -28.41 -23.00
CA ASN A 24 -12.43 -27.03 -23.43
C ASN A 24 -11.22 -26.87 -24.37
N ALA A 25 -11.44 -26.24 -25.52
CA ALA A 25 -10.37 -25.82 -26.40
C ALA A 25 -9.46 -24.77 -25.72
N ALA A 26 -8.17 -24.89 -25.96
CA ALA A 26 -7.18 -23.92 -25.53
C ALA A 26 -7.26 -22.67 -26.41
N ALA A 27 -7.19 -21.51 -25.75
CA ALA A 27 -7.20 -20.20 -26.38
C ALA A 27 -5.92 -19.39 -26.12
N ALA A 28 -5.07 -19.83 -25.19
CA ALA A 28 -3.79 -19.20 -24.86
C ALA A 28 -2.84 -20.20 -24.18
N ALA A 29 -1.56 -19.86 -24.12
CA ALA A 29 -0.55 -20.53 -23.30
C ALA A 29 -0.15 -19.65 -22.11
N CYS A 30 0.16 -20.28 -20.97
CA CYS A 30 0.63 -19.57 -19.77
C CYS A 30 2.03 -19.01 -20.02
N GLU A 31 2.23 -17.71 -19.79
CA GLU A 31 3.54 -17.06 -20.00
C GLU A 31 4.63 -17.54 -19.04
N ARG A 32 4.25 -18.20 -17.94
CA ARG A 32 5.19 -18.72 -16.93
C ARG A 32 5.57 -20.18 -17.13
N CYS A 33 4.58 -21.06 -17.35
CA CYS A 33 4.79 -22.51 -17.41
C CYS A 33 4.44 -23.15 -18.76
N GLY A 34 3.99 -22.37 -19.74
CA GLY A 34 3.63 -22.86 -21.08
C GLY A 34 2.31 -23.65 -21.16
N ALA A 35 1.65 -23.93 -20.03
CA ALA A 35 0.42 -24.72 -20.03
C ALA A 35 -0.69 -24.09 -20.88
N PHE A 36 -1.36 -24.90 -21.70
CA PHE A 36 -2.50 -24.48 -22.51
C PHE A 36 -3.75 -24.22 -21.66
N MET A 37 -4.40 -23.08 -21.90
CA MET A 37 -5.53 -22.59 -21.12
C MET A 37 -6.72 -22.25 -22.00
N CYS A 38 -7.88 -22.67 -21.55
CA CYS A 38 -9.17 -22.19 -22.01
C CYS A 38 -9.40 -20.70 -21.65
N THR A 39 -10.37 -20.07 -22.32
CA THR A 39 -10.80 -18.70 -22.03
C THR A 39 -11.29 -18.51 -20.59
N LEU A 40 -11.95 -19.52 -20.02
CA LEU A 40 -12.49 -19.53 -18.65
C LEU A 40 -11.41 -19.57 -17.56
N CYS A 41 -10.29 -20.23 -17.83
CA CYS A 41 -9.25 -20.52 -16.85
C CYS A 41 -8.02 -19.62 -16.99
N ARG A 42 -8.03 -18.74 -18.00
CA ARG A 42 -7.01 -17.73 -18.27
C ARG A 42 -7.20 -16.54 -17.34
N VAL A 43 -6.18 -16.25 -16.53
CA VAL A 43 -6.15 -15.05 -15.66
C VAL A 43 -5.22 -14.02 -16.27
N LYS A 44 -5.69 -12.78 -16.43
CA LYS A 44 -4.86 -11.64 -16.81
C LYS A 44 -4.57 -10.81 -15.55
N SER A 45 -3.30 -10.72 -15.17
CA SER A 45 -2.86 -10.03 -13.94
C SER A 45 -1.47 -9.44 -14.16
N ASP A 46 -1.28 -8.17 -13.77
CA ASP A 46 -0.01 -7.44 -13.90
C ASP A 46 0.61 -7.48 -15.32
N GLY A 47 -0.25 -7.48 -16.35
CA GLY A 47 0.18 -7.56 -17.75
C GLY A 47 0.57 -8.95 -18.24
N LEU A 48 0.48 -9.98 -17.39
CA LEU A 48 0.79 -11.37 -17.71
C LEU A 48 -0.49 -12.19 -17.96
N VAL A 49 -0.40 -13.14 -18.88
CA VAL A 49 -1.42 -14.19 -19.08
C VAL A 49 -1.00 -15.46 -18.33
N LEU A 50 -1.70 -15.77 -17.24
CA LEU A 50 -1.34 -16.83 -16.29
C LEU A 50 -2.42 -17.92 -16.21
N CYS A 51 -2.00 -19.16 -15.97
CA CYS A 51 -2.90 -20.23 -15.57
C CYS A 51 -3.25 -20.09 -14.09
N ALA A 52 -4.44 -20.56 -13.69
CA ALA A 52 -4.88 -20.45 -12.30
C ALA A 52 -3.87 -21.03 -11.30
N GLY A 53 -3.21 -22.17 -11.59
CA GLY A 53 -2.17 -22.70 -10.69
C GLY A 53 -0.92 -21.79 -10.57
N CYS A 54 -0.50 -21.14 -11.66
CA CYS A 54 0.60 -20.18 -11.61
C CYS A 54 0.19 -18.89 -10.90
N PHE A 55 -1.04 -18.42 -11.13
CA PHE A 55 -1.61 -17.26 -10.46
C PHE A 55 -1.67 -17.48 -8.95
N ASP A 56 -2.21 -18.61 -8.49
CA ASP A 56 -2.32 -18.93 -7.06
C ASP A 56 -0.94 -18.96 -6.39
N ARG A 57 0.04 -19.55 -7.07
CA ARG A 57 1.42 -19.61 -6.57
C ARG A 57 2.07 -18.22 -6.49
N LEU A 58 1.98 -17.41 -7.55
CA LEU A 58 2.55 -16.05 -7.56
C LEU A 58 1.83 -15.12 -6.57
N ARG A 59 0.52 -15.32 -6.39
CA ARG A 59 -0.26 -14.64 -5.34
C ARG A 59 0.26 -15.01 -3.95
N ALA A 60 0.44 -16.30 -3.67
CA ALA A 60 0.95 -16.77 -2.38
C ALA A 60 2.40 -16.29 -2.11
N GLU A 61 3.21 -16.19 -3.16
CA GLU A 61 4.57 -15.62 -3.12
C GLU A 61 4.57 -14.08 -2.99
N GLY A 62 3.41 -13.42 -3.09
CA GLY A 62 3.29 -11.96 -3.00
C GLY A 62 3.89 -11.20 -4.18
N SER A 63 4.19 -11.88 -5.30
CA SER A 63 4.83 -11.30 -6.47
C SER A 63 3.85 -10.59 -7.41
N LEU A 64 2.54 -10.82 -7.24
CA LEU A 64 1.48 -10.14 -7.98
C LEU A 64 0.99 -8.92 -7.21
N ALA A 65 1.22 -7.73 -7.77
CA ALA A 65 0.74 -6.48 -7.21
C ALA A 65 -0.78 -6.42 -7.18
N SER A 66 -1.45 -6.85 -8.25
CA SER A 66 -2.92 -6.88 -8.36
C SER A 66 -3.60 -7.91 -7.45
N ALA A 67 -2.88 -8.92 -6.96
CA ALA A 67 -3.44 -9.94 -6.08
C ALA A 67 -3.22 -9.67 -4.58
N ARG A 68 -2.62 -8.54 -4.21
CA ARG A 68 -2.43 -8.16 -2.81
C ARG A 68 -3.77 -7.85 -2.15
N THR A 69 -4.06 -8.54 -1.05
CA THR A 69 -5.27 -8.33 -0.24
C THR A 69 -5.04 -7.48 1.01
N THR A 70 -3.79 -7.12 1.29
CA THR A 70 -3.43 -6.32 2.47
C THR A 70 -2.64 -5.10 2.01
N PHE A 71 -3.19 -3.92 2.32
CA PHE A 71 -2.54 -2.64 2.05
C PHE A 71 -2.25 -1.96 3.38
N ARG A 72 -1.03 -1.42 3.52
CA ARG A 72 -0.68 -0.63 4.71
C ARG A 72 -1.23 0.79 4.52
N SER A 73 -2.31 1.11 5.22
CA SER A 73 -2.93 2.43 5.13
C SER A 73 -2.16 3.46 5.98
N TRP A 74 -1.27 4.21 5.33
CA TRP A 74 -0.54 5.32 5.96
C TRP A 74 -1.48 6.39 6.55
N ARG A 75 -2.69 6.55 5.99
CA ARG A 75 -3.76 7.39 6.54
C ARG A 75 -4.20 6.94 7.93
N THR A 76 -4.50 5.65 8.10
CA THR A 76 -4.94 5.14 9.41
C THR A 76 -3.78 5.23 10.40
N LEU A 77 -2.56 4.92 9.97
CA LEU A 77 -1.37 5.03 10.81
C LEU A 77 -1.16 6.48 11.31
N GLY A 78 -1.24 7.49 10.43
CA GLY A 78 -1.14 8.90 10.82
C GLY A 78 -2.21 9.30 11.83
N LEU A 79 -3.46 8.86 11.64
CA LEU A 79 -4.55 9.13 12.58
C LEU A 79 -4.30 8.47 13.95
N HIS A 80 -3.88 7.20 13.98
CA HIS A 80 -3.59 6.50 15.23
C HIS A 80 -2.43 7.15 15.98
N LEU A 81 -1.35 7.54 15.28
CA LEU A 81 -0.22 8.25 15.90
C LEU A 81 -0.66 9.60 16.48
N SER A 82 -1.51 10.35 15.77
CA SER A 82 -2.04 11.63 16.25
C SER A 82 -2.97 11.47 17.45
N VAL A 83 -3.83 10.45 17.48
CA VAL A 83 -4.73 10.17 18.61
C VAL A 83 -3.95 9.66 19.83
N LEU A 84 -2.98 8.77 19.64
CA LEU A 84 -2.11 8.28 20.71
C LEU A 84 -1.16 9.36 21.24
N GLY A 85 -0.80 10.35 20.40
CA GLY A 85 0.05 11.46 20.79
C GLY A 85 -0.58 12.42 21.80
N LEU A 86 -1.92 12.50 21.88
CA LEU A 86 -2.64 13.38 22.81
C LEU A 86 -2.37 13.05 24.29
N PRO A 87 -2.55 11.80 24.78
CA PRO A 87 -2.20 11.45 26.16
C PRO A 87 -0.68 11.43 26.41
N LEU A 88 0.13 11.24 25.37
CA LEU A 88 1.59 11.13 25.43
C LEU A 88 2.29 12.46 25.07
N ILE A 89 1.71 13.59 25.46
CA ILE A 89 2.19 14.93 25.07
C ILE A 89 3.63 15.19 25.50
N THR A 90 4.09 14.55 26.59
CA THR A 90 5.48 14.58 27.07
C THR A 90 6.48 14.10 26.00
N PHE A 91 6.08 13.14 25.17
CA PHE A 91 6.86 12.65 24.02
C PHE A 91 6.43 13.29 22.70
N GLY A 92 5.57 14.32 22.75
CA GLY A 92 5.00 15.00 21.59
C GLY A 92 6.04 15.61 20.65
N VAL A 93 7.23 15.94 21.16
CA VAL A 93 8.37 16.42 20.34
C VAL A 93 8.83 15.37 19.32
N PHE A 94 8.71 14.07 19.64
CA PHE A 94 9.07 12.98 18.73
C PHE A 94 7.86 12.41 18.00
N ILE A 95 6.75 12.19 18.72
CA ILE A 95 5.54 11.58 18.18
C ILE A 95 4.82 12.51 17.19
N GLY A 96 4.81 13.81 17.46
CA GLY A 96 4.14 14.81 16.63
C GLY A 96 4.73 14.91 15.20
N PRO A 97 6.04 15.11 15.01
CA PRO A 97 6.65 15.11 13.69
C PRO A 97 6.46 13.77 12.95
N ALA A 98 6.50 12.65 13.67
CA ALA A 98 6.25 11.33 13.10
C ALA A 98 4.80 11.18 12.59
N SER A 99 3.82 11.71 13.31
CA SER A 99 2.41 11.69 12.87
C SER A 99 2.18 12.61 11.66
N ILE A 100 2.81 13.77 11.62
CA ILE A 100 2.78 14.68 10.46
C ILE A 100 3.37 14.00 9.23
N TYR A 101 4.55 13.37 9.37
CA TYR A 101 5.18 12.61 8.29
C TYR A 101 4.28 11.49 7.75
N ALA A 102 3.70 10.69 8.65
CA ALA A 102 2.79 9.61 8.28
C ALA A 102 1.54 10.13 7.57
N SER A 103 1.00 11.27 8.01
CA SER A 103 -0.18 11.92 7.42
C SER A 103 0.11 12.43 6.00
N VAL A 104 1.23 13.12 5.79
CA VAL A 104 1.67 13.59 4.45
C VAL A 104 1.91 12.42 3.50
N ARG A 105 2.58 11.37 3.98
CA ARG A 105 2.78 10.12 3.22
C ARG A 105 1.45 9.43 2.89
N GLY A 106 0.49 9.46 3.81
CA GLY A 106 -0.86 8.95 3.60
C GLY A 106 -1.62 9.66 2.49
N ILE A 107 -1.54 10.99 2.44
CA ILE A 107 -2.14 11.78 1.35
C ILE A 107 -1.49 11.43 0.02
N ALA A 108 -0.15 11.36 -0.02
CA ALA A 108 0.57 11.02 -1.24
C ALA A 108 0.25 9.61 -1.74
N GLN A 109 0.10 8.64 -0.83
CA GLN A 109 -0.29 7.26 -1.16
C GLN A 109 -1.72 7.21 -1.72
N GLY A 110 -2.68 7.84 -1.05
CA GLY A 110 -4.07 7.84 -1.50
C GLY A 110 -4.29 8.51 -2.86
N ARG A 111 -3.49 9.52 -3.21
CA ARG A 111 -3.52 10.13 -4.56
C ARG A 111 -3.04 9.16 -5.65
N LYS A 112 -2.13 8.22 -5.33
CA LYS A 112 -1.66 7.20 -6.29
C LYS A 112 -2.65 6.06 -6.44
N ASP A 113 -3.30 5.69 -5.34
CA ASP A 113 -4.22 4.55 -5.30
C ASP A 113 -5.63 4.91 -5.82
N GLY A 114 -5.87 6.18 -6.21
CA GLY A 114 -7.17 6.63 -6.73
C GLY A 114 -8.28 6.66 -5.67
N ASP A 115 -7.91 6.92 -4.42
CA ASP A 115 -8.79 6.79 -3.25
C ASP A 115 -9.92 7.84 -3.26
N GLU A 116 -11.18 7.36 -3.29
CA GLU A 116 -12.40 8.18 -3.20
C GLU A 116 -12.69 8.68 -1.78
N GLY A 117 -11.96 8.21 -0.77
CA GLY A 117 -12.19 8.44 0.68
C GLY A 117 -12.03 9.88 1.19
N GLY A 118 -12.00 10.88 0.31
CA GLY A 118 -11.99 12.30 0.67
C GLY A 118 -10.70 12.80 1.35
N LEU A 119 -10.57 14.13 1.43
CA LEU A 119 -9.42 14.81 2.03
C LEU A 119 -9.59 15.06 3.54
N ALA A 120 -10.79 14.85 4.09
CA ALA A 120 -11.12 15.20 5.48
C ALA A 120 -10.29 14.44 6.52
N GLY A 121 -10.16 13.12 6.38
CA GLY A 121 -9.39 12.29 7.32
C GLY A 121 -7.92 12.70 7.46
N PRO A 122 -7.17 12.86 6.34
CA PRO A 122 -5.80 13.33 6.41
C PRO A 122 -5.64 14.75 6.96
N ILE A 123 -6.52 15.67 6.60
CA ILE A 123 -6.47 17.05 7.10
C ILE A 123 -6.64 17.05 8.61
N LEU A 124 -7.62 16.29 9.13
CA LEU A 124 -7.81 16.12 10.57
C LEU A 124 -6.56 15.54 11.24
N SER A 125 -5.96 14.49 10.68
CA SER A 125 -4.75 13.88 11.23
C SER A 125 -3.55 14.84 11.26
N LEU A 126 -3.44 15.72 10.27
CA LEU A 126 -2.41 16.75 10.17
C LEU A 126 -2.60 17.83 11.24
N ILE A 127 -3.83 18.32 11.41
CA ILE A 127 -4.16 19.31 12.44
C ILE A 127 -3.85 18.76 13.83
N LEU A 128 -4.28 17.54 14.14
CA LEU A 128 -3.95 16.91 15.41
C LEU A 128 -2.43 16.74 15.59
N GLY A 129 -1.70 16.36 14.54
CA GLY A 129 -0.24 16.20 14.61
C GLY A 129 0.47 17.51 14.94
N ILE A 130 0.03 18.63 14.36
CA ILE A 130 0.55 19.97 14.67
C ILE A 130 0.26 20.34 16.12
N LEU A 131 -0.96 20.09 16.61
CA LEU A 131 -1.35 20.36 17.99
C LEU A 131 -0.53 19.54 18.99
N VAL A 132 -0.30 18.25 18.72
CA VAL A 132 0.54 17.38 19.57
C VAL A 132 1.99 17.85 19.57
N THR A 133 2.53 18.22 18.41
CA THR A 133 3.90 18.75 18.30
C THR A 133 4.05 20.04 19.09
N GLY A 134 3.12 20.99 18.91
CA GLY A 134 3.12 22.28 19.61
C GLY A 134 2.95 22.12 21.12
N GLY A 135 2.03 21.26 21.55
CA GLY A 135 1.82 20.95 22.95
C GLY A 135 3.02 20.27 23.61
N GLY A 136 3.71 19.36 22.90
CA GLY A 136 4.93 18.73 23.39
C GLY A 136 6.09 19.72 23.51
N ILE A 137 6.27 20.61 22.53
CA ILE A 137 7.28 21.69 22.60
C ILE A 137 6.97 22.62 23.77
N PHE A 138 5.72 23.05 23.93
CA PHE A 138 5.31 23.92 25.03
C PHE A 138 5.59 23.26 26.39
N PHE A 139 5.21 22.00 26.56
CA PHE A 139 5.48 21.24 27.78
C PHE A 139 6.98 21.07 28.06
N ALA A 140 7.79 20.83 27.03
CA ALA A 140 9.24 20.75 27.18
C ALA A 140 9.85 22.10 27.62
N LEU A 141 9.38 23.22 27.05
CA LEU A 141 9.84 24.56 27.41
C LEU A 141 9.43 24.96 28.84
N THR A 142 8.22 24.61 29.29
CA THR A 142 7.79 24.91 30.67
C THR A 142 8.61 24.12 31.68
N MET A 143 8.92 22.85 31.41
CA MET A 143 9.83 22.06 32.23
C MET A 143 11.25 22.64 32.24
N ALA A 144 11.81 22.96 31.07
CA ALA A 144 13.14 23.58 30.99
C ALA A 144 13.21 24.94 31.72
N GLY A 145 12.12 25.71 31.69
CA GLY A 145 11.97 26.96 32.43
C GLY A 145 11.84 26.76 33.94
N ALA A 146 11.12 25.73 34.38
CA ALA A 146 10.98 25.36 35.79
C ALA A 146 12.29 24.86 36.41
N PHE A 147 13.14 24.20 35.63
CA PHE A 147 14.48 23.76 36.06
C PHE A 147 15.57 24.80 35.86
N ARG A 148 15.25 26.02 35.38
CA ARG A 148 16.26 27.08 35.24
C ARG A 148 16.66 27.57 36.64
N PRO A 149 17.92 27.36 37.07
CA PRO A 149 18.35 27.77 38.39
C PRO A 149 18.29 29.31 38.52
N PRO A 150 17.92 29.85 39.70
CA PRO A 150 17.70 31.28 39.92
C PRO A 150 18.94 32.17 39.67
N GLY A 151 20.12 31.61 39.40
CA GLY A 151 21.37 32.34 39.16
C GLY A 151 21.72 32.67 37.70
N ALA A 152 20.94 32.23 36.71
CA ALA A 152 21.28 32.38 35.28
C ALA A 152 20.68 33.63 34.60
N ARG A 153 20.37 34.68 35.36
CA ARG A 153 20.07 36.03 34.84
C ARG A 153 21.18 36.97 35.32
N ARG A 154 22.27 37.04 34.58
CA ARG A 154 23.18 38.18 34.55
C ARG A 154 23.38 38.55 33.10
#